data_AF-A0A7X6ZBM8-F1
#
_entry.id   AF-A0A7X6ZBM8-F1
#
_cell.length_a   1.000
_cell.length_b   1.000
_cell.length_c   1.000
_cell.angle_alpha   90.00
_cell.angle_beta   90.00
_cell.angle_gamma   90.00
#
_symmetry.space_group_name_H-M   'P 1'
#
loop_
_entity.id
_entity.type
_entity.pdbx_description
1 polymer ?
#
loop_
_entity_poly.entity_id
_entity_poly.type
_entity_poly.pdbx_seq_one_letter_code
_entity_poly.pdbx_strand_id
1 'polypeptide(L)'
;MTIKKIVLFLFTLLLISLLMGACQSKDEETGLPRWSFGVEGADIKVFSTFDTAKMKKVSMKVERIEDGTLVTDEVTGIPMKEILDFLGVSSYSSVTVISKTGSEENYLPDILEDPGTLLVDEVNGKSVWDETTETVQLISGKLPEARWIWHVKTLKVNP
;
A
#
# COMPACT_ATOMS: atom_id res chain seq x y z
N MET A 1 -24.82 -49.08 -29.12
CA MET A 1 -24.91 -47.60 -29.05
C MET A 1 -24.06 -47.05 -30.19
N THR A 2 -24.68 -46.43 -31.19
CA THR A 2 -24.01 -45.99 -32.45
C THR A 2 -22.96 -44.91 -32.19
N ILE A 3 -21.82 -44.94 -32.91
CA ILE A 3 -20.67 -44.02 -32.75
C ILE A 3 -21.08 -42.53 -32.66
N LYS A 4 -22.16 -42.12 -33.36
CA LYS A 4 -22.74 -40.76 -33.26
C LYS A 4 -23.19 -40.37 -31.84
N LYS A 5 -23.68 -41.32 -31.04
CA LYS A 5 -24.14 -41.08 -29.65
C LYS A 5 -22.97 -40.99 -28.66
N ILE A 6 -21.83 -41.62 -28.96
CA ILE A 6 -20.62 -41.58 -28.11
C ILE A 6 -19.89 -40.25 -28.31
N VAL A 7 -19.77 -39.77 -29.56
CA VAL A 7 -19.14 -38.47 -29.86
C VAL A 7 -19.94 -37.31 -29.27
N LEU A 8 -21.28 -37.37 -29.33
CA LEU A 8 -22.14 -36.34 -28.73
C LEU A 8 -22.00 -36.29 -27.20
N PHE A 9 -21.85 -37.46 -26.54
CA PHE A 9 -21.70 -37.56 -25.09
C PHE A 9 -20.34 -37.04 -24.60
N LEU A 10 -19.27 -37.29 -25.37
CA LEU A 10 -17.93 -36.75 -25.12
C LEU A 10 -17.87 -35.23 -25.29
N PHE A 11 -18.59 -34.68 -26.29
CA PHE A 11 -18.66 -33.23 -26.49
C PHE A 11 -19.43 -32.52 -25.37
N THR A 12 -20.52 -33.11 -24.87
CA THR A 12 -21.26 -32.56 -23.73
C THR A 12 -20.50 -32.65 -22.41
N LEU A 13 -19.68 -33.68 -22.19
CA LEU A 13 -18.84 -33.77 -20.98
C LEU A 13 -17.73 -32.70 -20.99
N LEU A 14 -17.14 -32.40 -22.16
CA LEU A 14 -16.07 -31.40 -22.30
C LEU A 14 -16.58 -29.95 -22.09
N LEU A 15 -17.84 -29.70 -22.47
CA LEU A 15 -18.52 -28.41 -22.23
C LEU A 15 -18.83 -28.16 -20.75
N ILE A 16 -19.06 -29.21 -19.97
CA ILE A 16 -19.34 -29.09 -18.52
C ILE A 16 -18.05 -28.76 -17.74
N SER A 17 -16.89 -29.28 -18.16
CA SER A 17 -15.60 -28.92 -17.55
C SER A 17 -15.18 -27.45 -17.79
N LEU A 18 -15.70 -26.81 -18.84
CA LEU A 18 -15.46 -25.39 -19.12
C LEU A 18 -16.34 -24.45 -18.28
N LEU A 19 -17.42 -24.94 -17.67
CA LEU A 19 -18.29 -24.17 -16.78
C LEU A 19 -17.79 -24.11 -15.33
N MET A 20 -16.84 -24.97 -14.94
CA MET A 20 -16.23 -24.95 -13.59
C MET A 20 -14.96 -24.09 -13.49
N GLY A 21 -14.51 -23.47 -14.58
CA GLY A 21 -13.35 -22.55 -14.60
C GLY A 21 -13.69 -21.06 -14.46
N ALA A 22 -14.98 -20.71 -14.33
CA ALA A 22 -15.45 -19.32 -14.31
C ALA A 22 -16.03 -18.86 -12.96
N CYS A 23 -15.80 -19.61 -11.88
CA CYS A 23 -15.73 -19.01 -10.55
C CYS A 23 -14.27 -18.63 -10.29
N GLN A 24 -13.75 -17.65 -11.03
CA GLN A 24 -12.88 -16.70 -10.35
C GLN A 24 -13.82 -16.04 -9.36
N SER A 25 -13.74 -16.46 -8.10
CA SER A 25 -14.11 -15.61 -7.00
C SER A 25 -13.37 -14.29 -7.26
N LYS A 26 -14.10 -13.33 -7.84
CA LYS A 26 -13.90 -11.96 -7.40
C LYS A 26 -13.97 -12.09 -5.90
N ASP A 27 -12.83 -11.97 -5.25
CA ASP A 27 -12.81 -11.63 -3.85
C ASP A 27 -13.68 -10.38 -3.75
N GLU A 28 -14.96 -10.58 -3.45
CA GLU A 28 -15.74 -9.59 -2.75
C GLU A 28 -14.99 -9.45 -1.42
N GLU A 29 -13.95 -8.60 -1.43
CA GLU A 29 -13.33 -8.09 -0.22
C GLU A 29 -14.48 -7.62 0.64
N THR A 30 -14.75 -8.38 1.70
CA THR A 30 -15.54 -7.95 2.85
C THR A 30 -15.16 -6.51 3.14
N GLY A 31 -16.10 -5.56 3.00
CA GLY A 31 -15.87 -4.13 2.74
C GLY A 31 -15.11 -3.31 3.80
N LEU A 32 -13.95 -3.79 4.25
CA LEU A 32 -13.00 -3.15 5.14
C LEU A 32 -11.71 -2.86 4.36
N PRO A 33 -11.03 -1.73 4.67
CA PRO A 33 -9.77 -1.42 4.01
C PRO A 33 -8.69 -2.41 4.47
N ARG A 34 -7.75 -2.77 3.57
CA ARG A 34 -6.64 -3.67 3.94
C ARG A 34 -5.72 -3.05 4.98
N TRP A 35 -5.55 -1.73 4.92
CA TRP A 35 -4.89 -0.95 5.96
C TRP A 35 -5.56 0.43 6.11
N SER A 36 -5.44 0.99 7.31
CA SER A 36 -5.83 2.39 7.59
C SER A 36 -5.00 2.94 8.74
N PHE A 37 -4.88 4.27 8.79
CA PHE A 37 -4.23 4.98 9.88
C PHE A 37 -4.97 6.29 10.21
N GLY A 38 -4.77 6.78 11.43
CA GLY A 38 -5.40 8.01 11.91
C GLY A 38 -4.74 9.27 11.33
N VAL A 39 -5.54 10.30 11.10
CA VAL A 39 -5.06 11.61 10.66
C VAL A 39 -5.48 12.69 11.64
N GLU A 40 -4.52 13.46 12.11
CA GLU A 40 -4.70 14.61 13.00
C GLU A 40 -4.28 15.90 12.28
N GLY A 41 -4.93 17.02 12.61
CA GLY A 41 -4.62 18.31 12.00
C GLY A 41 -5.19 18.54 10.59
N ALA A 42 -5.98 17.59 10.05
CA ALA A 42 -6.74 17.73 8.81
C ALA A 42 -8.23 17.41 9.02
N ASP A 43 -9.10 17.74 8.06
CA ASP A 43 -10.55 17.46 8.13
C ASP A 43 -10.83 15.95 8.08
N ILE A 44 -10.14 15.24 7.21
CA ILE A 44 -10.17 13.78 7.12
C ILE A 44 -9.42 13.20 8.33
N LYS A 45 -10.08 12.30 9.08
CA LYS A 45 -9.55 11.72 10.34
C LYS A 45 -8.96 10.33 10.20
N VAL A 46 -9.25 9.65 9.08
CA VAL A 46 -8.74 8.31 8.78
C VAL A 46 -8.38 8.28 7.31
N PHE A 47 -7.17 7.79 7.02
CA PHE A 47 -6.71 7.53 5.66
C PHE A 47 -6.51 6.03 5.48
N SER A 48 -6.89 5.50 4.34
CA SER A 48 -7.00 4.05 4.12
C SER A 48 -6.74 3.65 2.67
N THR A 49 -6.65 2.34 2.42
CA THR A 49 -6.56 1.82 1.05
C THR A 49 -7.68 2.29 0.13
N PHE A 50 -8.88 2.59 0.65
CA PHE A 50 -9.99 3.08 -0.19
C PHE A 50 -9.71 4.47 -0.77
N ASP A 51 -9.00 5.32 -0.03
CA ASP A 51 -8.64 6.67 -0.45
C ASP A 51 -7.59 6.65 -1.57
N THR A 52 -6.79 5.59 -1.62
CA THR A 52 -5.72 5.42 -2.61
C THR A 52 -6.19 5.05 -4.02
N ALA A 53 -7.46 4.66 -4.20
CA ALA A 53 -7.95 4.07 -5.45
C ALA A 53 -7.79 4.98 -6.69
N LYS A 54 -7.67 6.30 -6.48
CA LYS A 54 -7.49 7.30 -7.54
C LYS A 54 -6.07 7.88 -7.59
N MET A 55 -5.20 7.45 -6.68
CA MET A 55 -3.87 8.01 -6.51
C MET A 55 -2.84 7.25 -7.34
N LYS A 56 -1.84 7.96 -7.85
CA LYS A 56 -0.79 7.33 -8.65
C LYS A 56 0.31 6.80 -7.75
N LYS A 57 0.47 5.47 -7.74
CA LYS A 57 1.66 4.85 -7.17
C LYS A 57 2.90 5.07 -8.04
N VAL A 58 4.05 5.21 -7.39
CA VAL A 58 5.36 5.28 -8.01
C VAL A 58 6.30 4.30 -7.33
N SER A 59 7.34 3.87 -8.05
CA SER A 59 8.35 2.96 -7.54
C SER A 59 9.71 3.64 -7.51
N MET A 60 10.52 3.34 -6.50
CA MET A 60 11.90 3.80 -6.39
C MET A 60 12.77 2.72 -5.74
N LYS A 61 14.09 2.83 -5.92
CA LYS A 61 15.06 1.99 -5.21
C LYS A 61 15.55 2.70 -3.97
N VAL A 62 15.63 1.96 -2.87
CA VAL A 62 16.21 2.43 -1.61
C VAL A 62 17.21 1.42 -1.07
N GLU A 63 18.18 1.91 -0.33
CA GLU A 63 19.18 1.07 0.34
C GLU A 63 18.87 1.01 1.83
N ARG A 64 18.92 -0.19 2.40
CA ARG A 64 18.75 -0.43 3.83
C ARG A 64 19.75 -1.46 4.34
N ILE A 65 19.92 -1.55 5.66
CA ILE A 65 20.79 -2.55 6.27
C ILE A 65 19.95 -3.73 6.74
N GLU A 66 20.24 -4.91 6.22
CA GLU A 66 19.64 -6.18 6.63
C GLU A 66 20.75 -7.11 7.13
N ASP A 67 20.69 -7.52 8.40
CA ASP A 67 21.70 -8.37 9.05
C ASP A 67 23.16 -7.88 8.85
N GLY A 68 23.35 -6.56 8.89
CA GLY A 68 24.66 -5.92 8.70
C GLY A 68 25.13 -5.83 7.25
N THR A 69 24.30 -6.23 6.28
CA THR A 69 24.57 -6.15 4.85
C THR A 69 23.73 -5.05 4.21
N LEU A 70 24.33 -4.27 3.32
CA LEU A 70 23.60 -3.31 2.50
C LEU A 70 22.77 -4.06 1.45
N VAL A 71 21.45 -3.87 1.49
CA VAL A 71 20.51 -4.43 0.52
C VAL A 71 19.79 -3.30 -0.21
N THR A 72 19.44 -3.55 -1.47
CA THR A 72 18.65 -2.61 -2.29
C THR A 72 17.27 -3.18 -2.50
N ASP A 73 16.26 -2.46 -2.04
CA ASP A 73 14.85 -2.80 -2.24
C ASP A 73 14.23 -1.89 -3.29
N GLU A 74 13.31 -2.44 -4.08
CA GLU A 74 12.36 -1.66 -4.86
C GLU A 74 11.10 -1.45 -4.02
N VAL A 75 10.77 -0.20 -3.73
CA VAL A 75 9.59 0.18 -2.94
C VAL A 75 8.57 0.86 -3.83
N THR A 76 7.30 0.50 -3.65
CA THR A 76 6.18 1.09 -4.38
C THR A 76 5.21 1.73 -3.39
N GLY A 77 4.83 2.97 -3.67
CA GLY A 77 4.00 3.75 -2.75
C GLY A 77 3.43 5.00 -3.39
N ILE A 78 2.70 5.78 -2.60
CA ILE A 78 2.08 7.04 -3.02
C ILE A 78 2.95 8.20 -2.53
N PRO A 79 3.27 9.19 -3.37
CA PRO A 79 4.00 10.38 -2.93
C PRO A 79 3.27 11.08 -1.78
N MET A 80 4.00 11.45 -0.73
CA MET A 80 3.42 12.13 0.42
C MET A 80 2.72 13.44 0.06
N LYS A 81 3.26 14.17 -0.93
CA LYS A 81 2.61 15.35 -1.48
C LYS A 81 1.17 15.08 -1.93
N GLU A 82 0.95 13.98 -2.66
CA GLU A 82 -0.38 13.63 -3.20
C GLU A 82 -1.37 13.30 -2.07
N ILE A 83 -0.88 12.65 -1.01
CA ILE A 83 -1.67 12.37 0.20
C ILE A 83 -2.04 13.68 0.91
N LEU A 84 -1.08 14.59 1.11
CA LEU A 84 -1.33 15.87 1.77
C LEU A 84 -2.30 16.75 0.97
N ASP A 85 -2.14 16.78 -0.36
CA ASP A 85 -3.07 17.47 -1.26
C ASP A 85 -4.49 16.88 -1.14
N PHE A 86 -4.62 15.55 -1.08
CA PHE A 86 -5.91 14.86 -0.86
C PHE A 86 -6.54 15.19 0.49
N LEU A 87 -5.72 15.29 1.54
CA LEU A 87 -6.17 15.67 2.89
C LEU A 87 -6.55 17.15 2.99
N GLY A 88 -6.41 17.94 1.91
CA GLY A 88 -6.71 19.37 1.88
C GLY A 88 -5.67 20.22 2.60
N VAL A 89 -4.48 19.68 2.84
CA VAL A 89 -3.40 20.32 3.59
C VAL A 89 -2.56 21.17 2.64
N SER A 90 -2.82 22.48 2.61
CA SER A 90 -2.11 23.43 1.74
C SER A 90 -1.02 24.24 2.42
N SER A 91 -0.99 24.24 3.76
CA SER A 91 0.02 24.93 4.57
C SER A 91 0.21 24.18 5.88
N TYR A 92 1.47 23.91 6.23
CA TYR A 92 1.87 23.21 7.46
C TYR A 92 3.34 23.52 7.75
N SER A 93 3.74 23.50 9.01
CA SER A 93 5.14 23.65 9.43
C SER A 93 5.88 22.32 9.40
N SER A 94 5.18 21.22 9.67
CA SER A 94 5.72 19.85 9.65
C SER A 94 4.62 18.81 9.70
N VAL A 95 4.97 17.56 9.43
CA VAL A 95 4.11 16.40 9.70
C VAL A 95 4.86 15.43 10.61
N THR A 96 4.23 15.09 11.71
CA THR A 96 4.68 14.06 12.64
C THR A 96 4.05 12.73 12.25
N VAL A 97 4.86 11.69 12.07
CA VAL A 97 4.37 10.34 11.74
C VAL A 97 4.72 9.39 12.87
N ILE A 98 3.71 8.70 13.38
CA ILE A 98 3.80 7.82 14.53
C ILE A 98 3.56 6.38 14.07
N SER A 99 4.45 5.48 14.42
CA SER A 99 4.33 4.05 14.18
C SER A 99 3.40 3.36 15.18
N LYS A 100 2.97 2.14 14.86
CA LYS A 100 2.25 1.27 15.80
C LYS A 100 3.09 0.90 17.03
N THR A 101 4.42 0.84 16.90
CA THR A 101 5.37 0.50 17.97
C THR A 101 5.77 1.70 18.83
N GLY A 102 5.35 2.92 18.47
CA GLY A 102 5.59 4.15 19.24
C GLY A 102 6.79 4.98 18.80
N SER A 103 7.57 4.54 17.81
CA SER A 103 8.52 5.41 17.11
C SER A 103 7.80 6.56 16.43
N GLU A 104 8.40 7.75 16.48
CA GLU A 104 7.86 8.99 15.95
C GLU A 104 8.95 9.74 15.19
N GLU A 105 8.58 10.35 14.07
CA GLU A 105 9.49 11.20 13.30
C GLU A 105 8.77 12.46 12.80
N ASN A 106 9.50 13.58 12.81
CA ASN A 106 9.00 14.86 12.34
C ASN A 106 9.63 15.23 10.99
N TYR A 107 8.78 15.35 9.98
CA TYR A 107 9.20 15.67 8.62
C TYR A 107 8.81 17.09 8.25
N LEU A 108 9.76 17.81 7.66
CA LEU A 108 9.57 19.17 7.15
C LEU A 108 8.98 19.13 5.74
N PRO A 109 8.37 20.24 5.27
CA PRO A 109 7.78 20.31 3.93
C PRO A 109 8.74 19.91 2.80
N ASP A 110 10.01 20.33 2.86
CA ASP A 110 11.02 20.01 1.84
C ASP A 110 11.30 18.50 1.67
N ILE A 111 11.10 17.72 2.74
CA ILE A 111 11.17 16.26 2.69
C ILE A 111 9.85 15.68 2.16
N LEU A 112 8.70 16.14 2.64
CA LEU A 112 7.39 15.57 2.30
C LEU A 112 6.93 15.90 0.88
N GLU A 113 7.37 17.04 0.36
CA GLU A 113 7.12 17.47 -1.01
C GLU A 113 8.09 16.83 -2.01
N ASP A 114 9.13 16.13 -1.52
CA ASP A 114 10.03 15.39 -2.39
C ASP A 114 9.30 14.21 -3.05
N PRO A 115 9.42 14.04 -4.39
CA PRO A 115 8.81 12.91 -5.08
C PRO A 115 9.32 11.54 -4.62
N GLY A 116 10.48 11.48 -3.98
CA GLY A 116 11.06 10.28 -3.38
C GLY A 116 10.66 10.05 -1.93
N THR A 117 9.68 10.77 -1.39
CA THR A 117 9.08 10.49 -0.07
C THR A 117 7.71 9.87 -0.27
N LEU A 118 7.61 8.57 0.03
CA LEU A 118 6.48 7.72 -0.31
C LEU A 118 5.85 7.11 0.94
N LEU A 119 4.52 7.07 0.96
CA LEU A 119 3.77 6.11 1.75
C LEU A 119 3.79 4.76 1.03
N VAL A 120 4.66 3.87 1.47
CA VAL A 120 4.95 2.58 0.85
C VAL A 120 4.04 1.51 1.42
N ASP A 121 3.33 0.82 0.53
CA ASP A 121 2.51 -0.35 0.87
C ASP A 121 3.02 -1.64 0.21
N GLU A 122 4.07 -1.55 -0.61
CA GLU A 122 4.69 -2.70 -1.28
C GLU A 122 6.22 -2.59 -1.32
N VAL A 123 6.91 -3.68 -0.98
CA VAL A 123 8.36 -3.82 -1.05
C VAL A 123 8.69 -5.07 -1.88
N ASN A 124 9.50 -4.91 -2.91
CA ASN A 124 9.88 -5.96 -3.87
C ASN A 124 8.67 -6.73 -4.43
N GLY A 125 7.60 -6.01 -4.80
CA GLY A 125 6.38 -6.61 -5.36
C GLY A 125 5.46 -7.29 -4.34
N LYS A 126 5.71 -7.15 -3.03
CA LYS A 126 4.93 -7.77 -1.96
C LYS A 126 4.35 -6.73 -1.01
N SER A 127 3.08 -6.88 -0.64
CA SER A 127 2.44 -6.04 0.39
C SER A 127 3.26 -6.05 1.68
N VAL A 128 3.24 -4.94 2.41
CA VAL A 128 3.84 -4.83 3.75
C VAL A 128 2.87 -5.33 4.81
N TRP A 129 3.34 -6.16 5.73
CA TRP A 129 2.54 -6.76 6.79
C TRP A 129 3.08 -6.47 8.19
N ASP A 130 2.17 -6.38 9.16
CA ASP A 130 2.39 -6.33 10.59
C ASP A 130 1.60 -7.48 11.24
N GLU A 131 2.31 -8.55 11.59
CA GLU A 131 1.82 -9.85 12.08
C GLU A 131 0.75 -10.51 11.21
N THR A 132 -0.46 -9.94 11.18
CA THR A 132 -1.65 -10.46 10.51
C THR A 132 -2.40 -9.40 9.69
N THR A 133 -1.93 -8.14 9.70
CA THR A 133 -2.60 -7.02 9.03
C THR A 133 -1.68 -6.35 8.02
N GLU A 134 -2.20 -5.99 6.84
CA GLU A 134 -1.45 -5.11 5.94
C GLU A 134 -1.20 -3.76 6.62
N THR A 135 -0.12 -3.11 6.22
CA THR A 135 0.31 -1.84 6.79
C THR A 135 1.10 -1.04 5.77
N VAL A 136 1.54 0.15 6.16
CA VAL A 136 2.32 1.04 5.33
C VAL A 136 3.50 1.61 6.10
N GLN A 137 4.46 2.11 5.34
CA GLN A 137 5.68 2.70 5.86
C GLN A 137 5.87 4.07 5.23
N LEU A 138 6.44 5.02 5.95
CA LEU A 138 6.91 6.26 5.37
C LEU A 138 8.40 6.15 5.09
N ILE A 139 8.76 6.11 3.80
CA ILE A 139 10.13 5.96 3.31
C ILE A 139 10.49 7.19 2.49
N SER A 140 11.69 7.74 2.71
CA SER A 140 12.22 8.84 1.91
C SER A 140 13.59 8.45 1.34
N GLY A 141 13.74 8.54 0.02
CA GLY A 141 15.03 8.32 -0.66
C GLY A 141 16.09 9.36 -0.32
N LYS A 142 15.71 10.50 0.27
CA LYS A 142 16.63 11.54 0.75
C LYS A 142 17.14 11.30 2.17
N LEU A 143 16.44 10.47 2.94
CA LEU A 143 16.75 10.25 4.35
C LEU A 143 17.33 8.86 4.58
N PRO A 144 18.23 8.71 5.57
CA PRO A 144 18.70 7.38 5.96
C PRO A 144 17.55 6.55 6.55
N GLU A 145 17.67 5.23 6.48
CA GLU A 145 16.69 4.26 7.00
C GLU A 145 16.26 4.52 8.44
N ALA A 146 17.19 4.97 9.29
CA ALA A 146 16.91 5.30 10.70
C ALA A 146 15.83 6.38 10.90
N ARG A 147 15.53 7.15 9.85
CA ARG A 147 14.47 8.17 9.82
C ARG A 147 13.23 7.75 9.05
N TRP A 148 13.12 6.50 8.61
CA TRP A 148 11.89 5.96 8.05
C TRP A 148 10.97 5.50 9.18
N ILE A 149 9.66 5.56 8.95
CA ILE A 149 8.67 5.08 9.92
C ILE A 149 8.00 3.83 9.37
N TRP A 150 8.26 2.71 10.05
CA TRP A 150 7.64 1.42 9.80
C TRP A 150 6.27 1.36 10.49
N HIS A 151 5.31 0.66 9.87
CA HIS A 151 3.98 0.41 10.44
C HIS A 151 3.28 1.69 10.90
N VAL A 152 3.01 2.61 9.97
CA VAL A 152 2.37 3.90 10.27
C VAL A 152 1.02 3.67 10.97
N LYS A 153 0.80 4.40 12.06
CA LYS A 153 -0.43 4.41 12.87
C LYS A 153 -1.15 5.74 12.82
N THR A 154 -0.40 6.84 12.86
CA THR A 154 -0.97 8.19 12.84
C THR A 154 -0.10 9.12 12.02
N LEU A 155 -0.74 9.97 11.22
CA LEU A 155 -0.16 11.14 10.58
C LEU A 155 -0.74 12.39 11.25
N LYS A 156 0.11 13.24 11.81
CA LYS A 156 -0.29 14.48 12.48
C LYS A 156 0.29 15.68 11.74
N VAL A 157 -0.59 16.49 11.17
CA VAL A 157 -0.24 17.73 10.48
C VAL A 157 -0.11 18.85 11.51
N ASN A 158 1.07 19.50 11.55
CA ASN A 158 1.35 20.60 12.45
C ASN A 158 1.28 21.93 11.66
N PRO A 159 0.55 22.95 12.14
CA PRO A 159 0.44 24.25 11.48
C PRO A 159 1.75 25.04 11.50
#